data_AF-A0AAU2R2S0-F1
#
_entry.id   AF-A0AAU2R2S0-F1
#
_cell.length_a   1.000
_cell.length_b   1.000
_cell.length_c   1.000
_cell.angle_alpha   90.00
_cell.angle_beta   90.00
_cell.angle_gamma   90.00
#
_symmetry.space_group_name_H-M   'P 1'
#
loop_
_entity.id
_entity.type
_entity.pdbx_description
1 polymer ?
#
loop_
_entity_poly.entity_id
_entity_poly.type
_entity_poly.pdbx_seq_one_letter_code
_entity_poly.pdbx_strand_id
1 'polypeptide(L)'
;MDRAQNPLPYVASISECTVTERFDGGLVRDIVHVGRPVRELVTFYPKQRVHFVRTHGTARGTIDNEIGLGDTGRPELTFTFRIVVDGVEPGGPVEKDVAERMEADYLDAVRTTLKAVRDRVAVASDTAA
;
A
#
# COMPACT_ATOMS: atom_id res chain seq x y z
N MET A 1 -5.92 9.12 -6.82
CA MET A 1 -6.82 7.99 -7.13
C MET A 1 -6.12 6.90 -7.95
N ASP A 2 -5.27 7.26 -8.92
CA ASP A 2 -4.54 6.32 -9.80
C ASP A 2 -3.79 5.18 -9.06
N ARG A 3 -3.03 5.49 -7.99
CA ARG A 3 -2.25 4.50 -7.20
C ARG A 3 -3.04 3.34 -6.58
N ALA A 4 -4.28 3.59 -6.18
CA ALA A 4 -5.09 2.52 -5.60
C ALA A 4 -5.72 1.62 -6.67
N GLN A 5 -5.87 2.13 -7.89
CA GLN A 5 -6.37 1.38 -9.03
C GLN A 5 -5.25 0.58 -9.69
N ASN A 6 -4.04 1.15 -9.76
CA ASN A 6 -2.85 0.48 -10.25
C ASN A 6 -1.68 0.72 -9.27
N PRO A 7 -1.35 -0.26 -8.42
CA PRO A 7 -0.23 -0.14 -7.49
C PRO A 7 1.14 -0.35 -8.15
N LEU A 8 1.21 -0.92 -9.37
CA LEU A 8 2.45 -1.32 -10.02
C LEU A 8 3.49 -0.19 -10.14
N PRO A 9 3.11 1.06 -10.48
CA PRO A 9 4.08 2.16 -10.58
C PRO A 9 4.65 2.61 -9.22
N TYR A 10 4.13 2.09 -8.10
CA TYR A 10 4.36 2.64 -6.77
C TYR A 10 4.77 1.61 -5.72
N VAL A 11 4.69 0.31 -6.04
CA VAL A 11 4.97 -0.78 -5.11
C VAL A 11 5.68 -1.87 -5.91
N ALA A 12 7.02 -1.86 -5.88
CA ALA A 12 7.84 -2.76 -6.70
C ALA A 12 7.64 -4.25 -6.37
N SER A 13 7.18 -4.58 -5.16
CA SER A 13 6.87 -5.95 -4.75
C SER A 13 5.57 -6.50 -5.36
N ILE A 14 4.78 -5.67 -6.05
CA ILE A 14 3.58 -6.09 -6.76
C ILE A 14 3.91 -6.20 -8.26
N SER A 15 3.72 -7.39 -8.84
CA SER A 15 4.01 -7.66 -10.24
C SER A 15 2.78 -7.63 -11.14
N GLU A 16 1.60 -7.88 -10.58
CA GLU A 16 0.33 -7.92 -11.32
C GLU A 16 -0.79 -7.28 -10.50
N CYS A 17 -1.76 -6.67 -11.19
CA CYS A 17 -2.95 -6.10 -10.56
C CYS A 17 -4.13 -6.12 -11.53
N THR A 18 -5.24 -6.74 -11.11
CA THR A 18 -6.52 -6.76 -11.82
C THR A 18 -7.63 -6.27 -10.89
N VAL A 19 -8.34 -5.21 -11.27
CA VAL A 19 -9.53 -4.76 -10.54
C VAL A 19 -10.70 -5.64 -10.95
N THR A 20 -11.30 -6.34 -9.98
CA THR A 20 -12.40 -7.29 -10.20
C THR A 20 -13.77 -6.69 -9.93
N GLU A 21 -13.85 -5.68 -9.07
CA GLU A 21 -15.11 -5.00 -8.72
C GLU A 21 -14.87 -3.52 -8.39
N ARG A 22 -15.89 -2.69 -8.64
CA ARG A 22 -15.93 -1.27 -8.24
C ARG A 22 -17.26 -0.97 -7.57
N PHE A 23 -17.20 -0.15 -6.53
CA PHE A 23 -18.38 0.31 -5.80
C PHE A 23 -18.16 1.75 -5.32
N ASP A 24 -19.21 2.38 -4.81
CA ASP A 24 -19.08 3.75 -4.30
C ASP A 24 -18.15 3.78 -3.08
N GLY A 25 -17.10 4.59 -3.17
CA GLY A 25 -16.07 4.67 -2.14
C GLY A 25 -15.01 3.56 -2.15
N GLY A 26 -14.93 2.69 -3.16
CA GLY A 26 -13.89 1.65 -3.16
C GLY A 26 -13.81 0.73 -4.38
N LEU A 27 -13.00 -0.32 -4.25
CA LEU A 27 -12.82 -1.38 -5.24
C LEU A 27 -12.34 -2.70 -4.62
N VAL A 28 -12.48 -3.78 -5.38
CA VAL A 28 -11.81 -5.06 -5.11
C VAL A 28 -10.78 -5.31 -6.20
N ARG A 29 -9.58 -5.76 -5.81
CA ARG A 29 -8.52 -6.12 -6.76
C ARG A 29 -7.80 -7.40 -6.37
N ASP A 30 -7.36 -8.13 -7.38
CA ASP A 30 -6.42 -9.23 -7.27
C ASP A 30 -5.03 -8.73 -7.65
N ILE A 31 -4.03 -9.06 -6.83
CA ILE A 31 -2.63 -8.71 -7.06
C ILE A 31 -1.74 -9.95 -6.89
N VAL A 32 -0.56 -9.90 -7.49
CA VAL A 32 0.55 -10.81 -7.16
C VAL A 32 1.59 -10.03 -6.37
N HIS A 33 1.69 -10.32 -5.07
CA HIS A 33 2.63 -9.69 -4.14
C HIS A 33 3.72 -10.68 -3.76
N VAL A 34 4.98 -10.37 -4.09
CA VAL A 34 6.15 -11.27 -3.87
C VAL A 34 5.88 -12.68 -4.42
N GLY A 35 5.32 -12.76 -5.63
CA GLY A 35 4.99 -14.02 -6.32
C GLY A 35 3.80 -14.79 -5.74
N ARG A 36 3.04 -14.22 -4.79
CA ARG A 36 1.86 -14.85 -4.19
C ARG A 36 0.58 -14.11 -4.55
N PRO A 37 -0.50 -14.82 -4.92
CA PRO A 37 -1.79 -14.18 -5.18
C PRO A 37 -2.42 -13.68 -3.88
N VAL A 38 -2.92 -12.45 -3.92
CA VAL A 38 -3.61 -11.77 -2.81
C VAL A 38 -4.83 -11.06 -3.36
N ARG A 39 -5.95 -11.09 -2.61
CA ARG A 39 -7.13 -10.26 -2.91
C ARG A 39 -7.26 -9.14 -1.89
N GLU A 40 -7.45 -7.93 -2.36
CA GLU A 40 -7.61 -6.73 -1.55
C GLU A 40 -8.97 -6.08 -1.77
N LEU A 41 -9.68 -5.81 -0.68
CA LEU A 41 -10.77 -4.83 -0.64
C LEU A 41 -10.15 -3.48 -0.28
N VAL A 42 -10.38 -2.47 -1.13
CA VAL A 42 -9.81 -1.14 -0.97
C VAL A 42 -10.92 -0.12 -0.77
N THR A 43 -10.86 0.60 0.36
CA THR A 43 -11.82 1.64 0.73
C THR A 43 -11.15 3.00 0.73
N PHE A 44 -11.80 3.98 0.11
CA PHE A 44 -11.35 5.36 0.02
C PHE A 44 -12.04 6.23 1.06
N TYR A 45 -11.25 6.89 1.89
CA TYR A 45 -11.69 7.98 2.76
C TYR A 45 -11.12 9.28 2.17
N PRO A 46 -11.94 10.06 1.43
CA PRO A 46 -11.46 11.18 0.64
C PRO A 46 -10.59 12.15 1.46
N LYS A 47 -9.41 12.49 0.91
CA LYS A 47 -8.42 13.41 1.49
C LYS A 47 -7.86 13.00 2.86
N GLN A 48 -8.18 11.81 3.36
CA GLN A 48 -7.78 11.36 4.69
C GLN A 48 -7.00 10.06 4.64
N ARG A 49 -7.58 9.01 4.04
CA ARG A 49 -7.03 7.65 4.15
C ARG A 49 -7.38 6.76 2.97
N VAL A 50 -6.51 5.81 2.65
CA VAL A 50 -6.87 4.60 1.90
C VAL A 50 -6.68 3.39 2.79
N HIS A 51 -7.73 2.61 2.95
CA HIS A 51 -7.76 1.40 3.77
C HIS A 51 -7.78 0.17 2.87
N PHE A 52 -6.95 -0.82 3.17
CA PHE A 52 -6.84 -2.07 2.43
C PHE A 52 -7.11 -3.22 3.39
N VAL A 53 -7.93 -4.18 2.97
CA VAL A 53 -8.14 -5.45 3.67
C VAL A 53 -7.72 -6.59 2.74
N ARG A 54 -6.72 -7.37 3.15
CA ARG A 54 -6.35 -8.61 2.48
C ARG A 54 -7.32 -9.71 2.86
N THR A 55 -8.26 -9.98 1.95
CA THR A 55 -9.35 -10.95 2.17
C THR A 55 -8.93 -12.38 1.79
N HIS A 56 -7.92 -12.53 0.93
CA HIS A 56 -7.37 -13.81 0.50
C HIS A 56 -5.84 -13.74 0.39
N GLY A 57 -5.20 -14.91 0.47
CA GLY A 57 -3.74 -15.06 0.48
C GLY A 57 -3.21 -15.50 1.85
N THR A 58 -1.93 -15.84 1.92
CA THR A 58 -1.29 -16.35 3.14
C THR A 58 -0.95 -15.27 4.17
N ALA A 59 -0.95 -14.00 3.76
CA ALA A 59 -0.68 -12.86 4.62
C ALA A 59 -1.94 -11.97 4.66
N ARG A 60 -2.76 -12.15 5.70
CA ARG A 60 -4.08 -11.52 5.85
C ARG A 60 -4.04 -10.39 6.86
N GLY A 61 -4.95 -9.44 6.74
CA GLY A 61 -5.04 -8.30 7.67
C GLY A 61 -5.27 -6.99 6.95
N THR A 62 -4.84 -5.89 7.56
CA THR A 62 -5.15 -4.55 7.06
C THR A 62 -3.92 -3.68 6.83
N ILE A 63 -4.03 -2.78 5.86
CA ILE A 63 -3.08 -1.70 5.61
C ILE A 63 -3.85 -0.37 5.63
N ASP A 64 -3.31 0.65 6.30
CA ASP A 64 -3.84 2.01 6.30
C ASP A 64 -2.77 2.99 5.78
N ASN A 65 -3.13 3.78 4.77
CA ASN A 65 -2.32 4.89 4.29
C ASN A 65 -3.03 6.19 4.64
N GLU A 66 -2.52 6.94 5.61
CA GLU A 66 -3.19 8.10 6.21
C GLU A 66 -2.41 9.39 5.94
N ILE A 67 -3.11 10.43 5.50
CA ILE A 67 -2.57 11.78 5.33
C ILE A 67 -2.91 12.55 6.59
N GLY A 68 -1.89 13.03 7.29
CA GLY A 68 -2.00 13.84 8.49
C GLY A 68 -1.15 15.10 8.44
N LEU A 69 -1.12 15.82 9.55
CA LEU A 69 -0.16 16.88 9.80
C LEU A 69 0.76 16.41 10.92
N GLY A 70 2.06 16.50 10.72
CA GLY A 70 3.04 16.29 11.78
C GLY A 70 3.09 17.46 12.75
N ASP A 71 3.90 17.33 13.81
CA ASP A 71 4.05 18.33 14.89
C ASP A 71 4.48 19.73 14.39
N THR A 72 5.08 19.79 13.20
CA THR A 72 5.54 21.04 12.57
C THR A 72 4.50 21.67 11.63
N GLY A 73 3.28 21.11 11.57
CA GLY A 73 2.22 21.53 10.65
C GLY A 73 2.47 21.15 9.20
N ARG A 74 3.50 20.35 8.91
CA ARG A 74 3.79 19.82 7.57
C ARG A 74 2.96 18.57 7.28
N PRO A 75 2.52 18.35 6.02
CA PRO A 75 1.85 17.10 5.65
C PRO A 75 2.75 15.89 5.89
N GLU A 76 2.19 14.88 6.54
CA GLU A 76 2.81 13.57 6.76
C GLU A 76 1.95 12.48 6.16
N LEU A 77 2.59 11.41 5.71
CA LEU A 77 1.94 10.23 5.17
C LEU A 77 2.38 9.01 6.00
N THR A 78 1.44 8.47 6.77
CA THR A 78 1.67 7.33 7.65
C THR A 78 1.18 6.05 7.00
N PHE A 79 2.01 5.02 7.00
CA PHE A 79 1.66 3.67 6.56
C PHE A 79 1.61 2.77 7.77
N THR A 80 0.47 2.15 8.03
CA THR A 80 0.29 1.21 9.14
C THR A 80 -0.11 -0.16 8.61
N PHE A 81 0.55 -1.20 9.12
CA PHE A 81 0.34 -2.58 8.72
C PHE A 81 -0.04 -3.42 9.92
N ARG A 82 -1.09 -4.22 9.78
CA ARG A 82 -1.54 -5.18 10.79
C ARG A 82 -1.81 -6.49 10.08
N ILE A 83 -0.77 -7.30 9.91
CA ILE A 83 -0.79 -8.51 9.08
C ILE A 83 -0.47 -9.73 9.94
N VAL A 84 -1.22 -10.80 9.70
CA VAL A 84 -0.99 -12.14 10.24
C VAL A 84 -0.62 -13.06 9.08
N VAL A 85 0.38 -13.91 9.28
CA VAL A 85 0.83 -14.88 8.28
C VAL A 85 0.40 -16.27 8.68
N ASP A 86 -0.36 -16.93 7.80
CA ASP A 86 -0.87 -18.27 8.04
C ASP A 86 0.28 -19.27 8.24
N GLY A 87 0.17 -20.10 9.29
CA GLY A 87 1.18 -21.11 9.61
C GLY A 87 2.44 -20.58 10.30
N VAL A 88 2.48 -19.30 10.67
CA VAL A 88 3.58 -18.71 11.44
C VAL A 88 3.14 -18.49 12.89
N GLU A 89 3.95 -18.97 13.83
CA GLU A 89 3.69 -18.82 15.27
C GLU A 89 3.89 -17.35 15.71
N PRO A 90 2.91 -16.74 16.40
CA PRO A 90 3.04 -15.38 16.93
C PRO A 90 4.20 -15.23 17.91
N GLY A 91 4.95 -14.15 17.80
CA GLY A 91 6.14 -13.83 18.59
C GLY A 91 7.37 -14.69 18.29
N GLY A 92 7.23 -15.69 17.41
CA GLY A 92 8.30 -16.61 17.04
C GLY A 92 9.39 -15.97 16.18
N PRO A 93 10.56 -16.62 16.07
CA PRO A 93 11.66 -16.12 15.23
C PRO A 93 11.25 -15.99 13.76
N VAL A 94 10.41 -16.90 13.26
CA VAL A 94 9.91 -16.86 11.88
C VAL A 94 9.02 -15.62 11.63
N GLU A 95 8.17 -15.26 12.59
CA GLU A 95 7.35 -14.05 12.47
C GLU A 95 8.22 -12.79 12.43
N LYS A 96 9.27 -12.74 13.26
CA LYS A 96 10.21 -11.61 13.30
C LYS A 96 10.95 -11.46 11.97
N ASP A 97 11.48 -12.55 11.41
CA ASP A 97 12.15 -12.52 10.11
C ASP A 97 11.21 -12.08 8.98
N VAL A 98 9.94 -12.49 9.04
CA VAL A 98 8.92 -12.05 8.07
C VAL A 98 8.58 -10.58 8.27
N ALA A 99 8.44 -10.13 9.52
CA ALA A 99 8.17 -8.74 9.85
C ALA A 99 9.29 -7.81 9.37
N GLU A 100 10.57 -8.17 9.59
CA GLU A 100 11.73 -7.39 9.13
C GLU A 100 11.77 -7.27 7.60
N ARG A 101 11.50 -8.37 6.88
CA ARG A 101 11.43 -8.33 5.40
C ARG A 101 10.26 -7.49 4.91
N MET A 102 9.09 -7.65 5.53
CA MET A 102 7.91 -6.86 5.20
C MET A 102 8.16 -5.36 5.46
N GLU A 103 8.79 -5.00 6.57
CA GLU A 103 9.17 -3.62 6.88
C GLU A 103 10.06 -3.03 5.78
N ALA A 104 11.10 -3.75 5.36
CA ALA A 104 11.99 -3.33 4.28
C ALA A 104 11.24 -3.13 2.94
N ASP A 105 10.42 -4.11 2.54
CA ASP A 105 9.61 -4.04 1.31
C ASP A 105 8.67 -2.83 1.33
N TYR A 106 8.06 -2.54 2.48
CA TYR A 106 7.15 -1.41 2.62
C TYR A 106 7.88 -0.07 2.66
N LEU A 107 9.03 0.04 3.32
CA LEU A 107 9.86 1.25 3.25
C LEU A 107 10.24 1.57 1.81
N ASP A 108 10.55 0.55 1.00
CA ASP A 108 10.83 0.72 -0.42
C ASP A 108 9.58 1.11 -1.21
N ALA A 109 8.40 0.57 -0.89
CA ALA A 109 7.13 1.02 -1.45
C ALA A 109 6.83 2.50 -1.12
N VAL A 110 7.14 2.96 0.10
CA VAL A 110 7.02 4.38 0.49
C VAL A 110 7.99 5.24 -0.33
N ARG A 111 9.26 4.85 -0.42
CA ARG A 111 10.29 5.60 -1.17
C ARG A 111 9.93 5.74 -2.65
N THR A 112 9.58 4.63 -3.29
CA THR A 112 9.18 4.60 -4.71
C THR A 112 7.93 5.44 -4.96
N THR A 113 6.97 5.41 -4.03
CA THR A 113 5.78 6.28 -4.10
C THR A 113 6.12 7.75 -3.98
N LEU A 114 6.92 8.13 -2.99
CA LEU A 114 7.34 9.52 -2.80
C LEU A 114 8.10 10.01 -4.02
N LYS A 115 8.96 9.17 -4.60
CA LYS A 115 9.62 9.46 -5.88
C LYS A 115 8.61 9.69 -7.00
N ALA A 116 7.68 8.75 -7.23
CA ALA A 116 6.69 8.87 -8.30
C ALA A 116 5.78 10.09 -8.14
N VAL A 117 5.42 10.46 -6.91
CA VAL A 117 4.65 11.69 -6.62
C VAL A 117 5.49 12.94 -6.91
N ARG A 118 6.75 12.99 -6.44
CA ARG A 118 7.65 14.11 -6.71
C ARG A 118 7.92 14.30 -8.20
N ASP A 119 8.17 13.22 -8.94
CA ASP A 119 8.39 13.25 -10.39
C ASP A 119 7.15 13.81 -11.11
N ARG A 120 5.94 13.40 -10.70
CA ARG A 120 4.69 13.93 -11.28
C ARG A 120 4.47 15.41 -10.96
N VAL A 121 4.78 15.85 -9.74
CA VAL A 121 4.66 17.27 -9.36
C VAL A 121 5.65 18.12 -10.15
N ALA A 122 6.90 17.65 -10.30
CA ALA A 122 7.94 18.35 -11.07
C ALA A 122 7.53 18.55 -12.54
N VAL A 123 6.99 17.50 -13.19
CA VAL A 123 6.48 17.57 -14.57
C VAL A 123 5.26 18.51 -14.69
N ALA A 124 4.38 18.52 -13.69
CA ALA A 124 3.22 19.41 -13.68
C ALA A 124 3.62 20.88 -13.51
N SER A 125 4.71 21.18 -12.80
CA SER A 125 5.27 22.53 -12.70
C SER A 125 5.98 22.99 -13.98
N ASP A 126 6.63 22.09 -14.73
CA ASP A 126 7.28 22.42 -16.01
C ASP A 126 6.29 22.64 -17.17
N THR A 127 5.10 22.05 -17.09
CA THR A 127 4.06 22.25 -18.12
C THR A 127 3.24 23.53 -17.88
N ALA A 128 3.40 24.15 -16.71
CA ALA A 128 2.69 25.37 -16.30
C ALA A 128 3.58 26.64 -16.35
N ALA A 129 4.81 26.52 -16.85
CA ALA A 129 5.77 27.61 -17.08
C ALA A 129 5.99 27.84 -18.57
#